data_AF-A0A2V6DCQ4-F1
#
_entry.id   AF-A0A2V6DCQ4-F1
#
_cell.length_a   1.000
_cell.length_b   1.000
_cell.length_c   1.000
_cell.angle_alpha   90.00
_cell.angle_beta   90.00
_cell.angle_gamma   90.00
#
_symmetry.space_group_name_H-M   'P 1'
#
loop_
_entity.id
_entity.type
_entity.pdbx_description
1 polymer ?
#
loop_
_entity_poly.entity_id
_entity_poly.type
_entity_poly.pdbx_seq_one_letter_code
_entity_poly.pdbx_strand_id
1 'polypeptide(L)'
;AVVGLVVFVFLGLWTNDYLTAHNLSVALGAYFVFALLHSSLPIVMQRLGKATPSWSAHLFPAATLLLVLLPIFKLVTGSFLIWPLVFCVDIIALLAAALTGMLATVAIVLVLTLVTLGAWILRLPPGLDGLPTSLFLIGGFSIFFIAGATLMSRRLREKPGEVGNIFGGLGVPANFAVQLPTLAATLPFLLLIMATLRVPLSNPSPVFGLALLLAVLLLGITKIASLDLLACVALGSTILLEHVWHFAHFQKEKANVPFLWYLGFATIFTVFPFIFHRQFARKSTVWASAAPAAPLHFYLVYEVVRITHPHNGMLGLVPAAFAIPSLLGLVALLRLIPRDSPARNAQLALFGGAALFFITLIFPIQFDRQWITLGWALEGAALCWLFHRVPHPGLRIAGIGLLLVSFTRLVCNPAVVAYHARAATPIFNWYFYTYGIVAVSFMVAARLLAPPRNLVLNRNAPPLLNSCGAILAFVLLNIEIADYFTKPGAYELTFQFSGNFARDMSYSIAWALFALLLLIVGIRKRTRGARYAGLVLLCVVLLKLFFHDLSQLQQLYRIAALIVVAIIAIIASFLYQRFLSQPQKQ
;
A
#
# COMPACT_ATOMS: atom_id res chain seq x y z
N ALA A 1 -26.60 28.94 -34.75
CA ALA A 1 -26.59 28.64 -33.30
C ALA A 1 -27.99 28.80 -32.69
N VAL A 2 -28.61 29.98 -32.74
CA VAL A 2 -29.94 30.23 -32.16
C VAL A 2 -31.00 29.24 -32.64
N VAL A 3 -31.10 28.99 -33.95
CA VAL A 3 -32.03 27.99 -34.52
C VAL A 3 -31.84 26.60 -33.90
N GLY A 4 -30.59 26.15 -33.75
CA GLY A 4 -30.32 24.84 -33.14
C GLY A 4 -30.71 24.77 -31.67
N LEU A 5 -30.60 25.89 -30.94
CA LEU A 5 -30.99 25.97 -29.53
C LEU A 5 -32.52 25.96 -29.37
N VAL A 6 -33.22 26.68 -30.26
CA VAL A 6 -34.69 26.65 -30.33
C VAL A 6 -35.21 25.26 -30.66
N VAL A 7 -34.62 24.59 -31.67
CA VAL A 7 -34.99 23.22 -32.03
C VAL A 7 -34.67 22.23 -30.91
N PHE A 8 -33.54 22.39 -30.22
CA PHE A 8 -33.21 21.58 -29.04
C PHE A 8 -34.26 21.73 -27.93
N VAL A 9 -34.65 22.96 -27.59
CA VAL A 9 -35.67 23.21 -26.56
C VAL A 9 -37.02 22.63 -26.98
N PHE A 10 -37.42 22.84 -28.24
CA PHE A 10 -38.66 22.28 -28.77
C PHE A 10 -38.69 20.75 -28.69
N LEU A 11 -37.62 20.09 -29.16
CA LEU A 11 -37.50 18.63 -29.08
C LEU A 11 -37.49 18.16 -27.63
N GLY A 12 -36.81 18.87 -26.72
CA GLY A 12 -36.76 18.54 -25.29
C GLY A 12 -38.14 18.59 -24.63
N LEU A 13 -38.90 19.67 -24.85
CA LEU A 13 -40.26 19.83 -24.35
C LEU A 13 -41.20 18.76 -24.92
N TRP A 14 -41.14 18.54 -26.24
CA TRP A 14 -41.93 17.50 -26.89
C TRP A 14 -41.64 16.12 -26.31
N THR A 15 -40.37 15.82 -26.03
CA THR A 15 -39.95 14.56 -25.42
C THR A 15 -40.57 14.40 -24.04
N ASN A 16 -40.51 15.45 -23.22
CA ASN A 16 -41.06 15.45 -21.87
C ASN A 16 -42.58 15.22 -21.87
N ASP A 17 -43.31 15.79 -22.82
CA ASP A 17 -44.78 15.79 -22.78
C ASP A 17 -45.39 14.64 -23.60
N TYR A 18 -44.80 14.27 -24.74
CA TYR A 18 -45.45 13.40 -25.74
C TYR A 18 -44.72 12.08 -26.03
N LEU A 19 -43.48 11.89 -25.57
CA LEU A 19 -42.78 10.62 -25.80
C LEU A 19 -43.48 9.45 -25.10
N THR A 20 -43.75 8.39 -25.87
CA THR A 20 -44.32 7.10 -25.47
C THR A 20 -43.52 5.96 -26.14
N ALA A 21 -43.78 4.69 -25.78
CA ALA A 21 -43.10 3.56 -26.42
C ALA A 21 -43.41 3.44 -27.93
N HIS A 22 -44.60 3.85 -28.37
CA HIS A 22 -45.02 3.72 -29.77
C HIS A 22 -44.30 4.71 -30.70
N ASN A 23 -44.06 5.95 -30.25
CA ASN A 23 -43.44 7.00 -31.06
C ASN A 23 -41.93 7.13 -30.83
N LEU A 24 -41.33 6.23 -30.05
CA LEU A 24 -39.90 6.24 -29.72
C LEU A 24 -39.01 6.19 -30.97
N SER A 25 -39.28 5.32 -31.93
CA SER A 25 -38.47 5.17 -33.15
C SER A 25 -38.48 6.45 -34.02
N VAL A 26 -39.64 7.12 -34.12
CA VAL A 26 -39.77 8.40 -34.84
C VAL A 26 -39.01 9.50 -34.11
N ALA A 27 -39.14 9.56 -32.78
CA ALA A 27 -38.41 10.52 -31.95
C ALA A 27 -36.88 10.34 -32.08
N LEU A 28 -36.40 9.10 -32.00
CA LEU A 28 -34.99 8.75 -32.20
C LEU A 28 -34.49 9.16 -33.59
N GLY A 29 -35.30 8.96 -34.64
CA GLY A 29 -34.99 9.44 -35.98
C GLY A 29 -34.84 10.97 -36.06
N ALA A 30 -35.76 11.70 -35.43
CA ALA A 30 -35.69 13.17 -35.37
C ALA A 30 -34.45 13.66 -34.60
N TYR A 31 -34.10 13.03 -33.48
CA TYR A 31 -32.88 13.35 -32.73
C TYR A 31 -31.62 13.06 -33.53
N PHE A 32 -31.60 11.97 -34.32
CA PHE A 32 -30.47 11.67 -35.20
C PHE A 32 -30.28 12.73 -36.28
N VAL A 33 -31.37 13.17 -36.94
CA VAL A 33 -31.32 14.23 -37.94
C VAL A 33 -30.83 15.54 -37.30
N PHE A 34 -31.33 15.88 -36.12
CA PHE A 34 -30.85 17.03 -35.35
C PHE A 34 -29.33 16.92 -35.05
N ALA A 35 -28.86 15.74 -34.63
CA ALA A 35 -27.46 15.47 -34.37
C ALA A 35 -26.58 15.63 -35.61
N LEU A 36 -27.00 15.02 -36.72
CA LEU A 36 -26.26 15.08 -37.98
C LEU A 36 -26.16 16.51 -38.49
N LEU A 37 -27.25 17.27 -38.47
CA LEU A 37 -27.25 18.66 -38.96
C LEU A 37 -26.45 19.57 -38.04
N HIS A 38 -26.76 19.60 -36.74
CA HIS A 38 -26.20 20.62 -35.86
C HIS A 38 -24.78 20.31 -35.36
N SER A 39 -24.33 19.05 -35.43
CA SER A 39 -22.94 18.70 -35.13
C SER A 39 -22.02 18.79 -36.35
N SER A 40 -22.53 18.59 -37.57
CA SER A 40 -21.72 18.68 -38.80
C SER A 40 -21.65 20.11 -39.38
N LEU A 41 -22.70 20.92 -39.19
CA LEU A 41 -22.78 22.28 -39.73
C LEU A 41 -21.63 23.20 -39.29
N PRO A 42 -21.18 23.23 -38.01
CA PRO A 42 -20.04 24.05 -37.60
C PRO A 42 -18.76 23.67 -38.35
N ILE A 43 -18.55 22.37 -38.59
CA ILE A 43 -17.39 21.83 -39.30
C ILE A 43 -17.40 22.27 -40.78
N VAL A 44 -18.56 22.13 -41.42
CA VAL A 44 -18.76 22.53 -42.82
C VAL A 44 -18.56 24.03 -42.99
N MET A 45 -19.13 24.84 -42.10
CA MET A 45 -18.98 26.29 -42.14
C MET A 45 -17.53 26.74 -41.92
N GLN A 46 -16.80 26.08 -41.03
CA GLN A 46 -15.39 26.36 -40.81
C GLN A 46 -14.54 26.02 -42.04
N ARG A 47 -14.83 24.91 -42.74
CA ARG A 47 -14.19 24.58 -44.03
C ARG A 47 -14.54 25.54 -45.16
N LEU A 48 -15.73 26.14 -45.12
CA LEU A 48 -16.18 27.18 -46.05
C LEU A 48 -15.65 28.58 -45.70
N GLY A 49 -14.74 28.69 -44.72
CA GLY A 49 -14.14 29.97 -44.31
C GLY A 49 -15.07 30.91 -43.55
N LYS A 50 -16.24 30.44 -43.10
CA LYS A 50 -17.21 31.25 -42.35
C LYS A 50 -16.94 31.14 -40.85
N ALA A 51 -16.92 32.29 -40.17
CA ALA A 51 -16.74 32.35 -38.73
C ALA A 51 -17.94 31.75 -38.00
N THR A 52 -17.73 30.64 -37.29
CA THR A 52 -18.71 30.07 -36.36
C THR A 52 -18.26 30.29 -34.92
N PRO A 53 -19.18 30.57 -33.98
CA PRO A 53 -18.81 30.72 -32.57
C PRO A 53 -18.18 29.43 -32.02
N SER A 54 -17.03 29.54 -31.35
CA SER A 54 -16.27 28.39 -30.82
C SER A 54 -17.10 27.52 -29.87
N TRP A 55 -17.96 28.13 -29.05
CA TRP A 55 -18.86 27.43 -28.12
C TRP A 55 -19.90 26.55 -28.82
N SER A 56 -20.32 26.90 -30.05
CA SER A 56 -21.37 26.17 -30.76
C SER A 56 -20.95 24.76 -31.14
N ALA A 57 -19.66 24.56 -31.45
CA ALA A 57 -19.09 23.26 -31.77
C ALA A 57 -18.89 22.34 -30.54
N HIS A 58 -18.89 22.89 -29.32
CA HIS A 58 -18.94 22.13 -28.07
C HIS A 58 -20.37 21.80 -27.64
N LEU A 59 -21.27 22.77 -27.79
CA LEU A 59 -22.64 22.69 -27.27
C LEU A 59 -23.48 21.66 -28.03
N PHE A 60 -23.44 21.66 -29.37
CA PHE A 60 -24.38 20.84 -30.14
C PHE A 60 -24.18 19.34 -29.98
N PRO A 61 -22.97 18.76 -30.02
CA PRO A 61 -22.78 17.33 -29.75
C PRO A 61 -23.24 16.91 -28.34
N ALA A 62 -23.01 17.76 -27.33
CA ALA A 62 -23.46 17.52 -25.96
C ALA A 62 -25.00 17.64 -25.83
N ALA A 63 -25.59 18.64 -26.48
CA ALA A 63 -27.03 18.86 -26.51
C ALA A 63 -27.76 17.73 -27.25
N THR A 64 -27.21 17.24 -28.35
CA THR A 64 -27.78 16.10 -29.09
C THR A 64 -27.75 14.84 -28.26
N LEU A 65 -26.65 14.62 -27.53
CA LEU A 65 -26.55 13.49 -26.62
C LEU A 65 -27.58 13.63 -25.49
N LEU A 66 -27.71 14.80 -24.86
CA LEU A 66 -28.76 15.04 -23.85
C LEU A 66 -30.17 14.73 -24.35
N LEU A 67 -30.53 15.12 -25.58
CA LEU A 67 -31.84 14.81 -26.18
C LEU A 67 -32.07 13.31 -26.31
N VAL A 68 -31.07 12.56 -26.81
CA VAL A 68 -31.17 11.11 -27.00
C VAL A 68 -31.26 10.36 -25.68
N LEU A 69 -30.79 10.98 -24.58
CA LEU A 69 -30.80 10.40 -23.24
C LEU A 69 -32.11 10.63 -22.48
N LEU A 70 -32.87 11.68 -22.79
CA LEU A 70 -34.17 11.96 -22.14
C LEU A 70 -35.14 10.76 -22.19
N PRO A 71 -35.30 10.02 -23.31
CA PRO A 71 -36.10 8.80 -23.36
C PRO A 71 -35.78 7.76 -22.29
N ILE A 72 -34.50 7.59 -21.92
CA ILE A 72 -34.04 6.61 -20.93
C ILE A 72 -34.64 6.92 -19.55
N PHE A 73 -34.84 8.20 -19.24
CA PHE A 73 -35.37 8.64 -17.96
C PHE A 73 -36.90 8.67 -17.90
N LYS A 74 -37.57 8.69 -19.05
CA LYS A 74 -39.03 8.75 -19.14
C LYS A 74 -39.68 7.38 -19.33
N LEU A 75 -39.07 6.49 -20.12
CA LEU A 75 -39.62 5.17 -20.41
C LEU A 75 -39.07 4.13 -19.41
N VAL A 76 -39.98 3.39 -18.77
CA VAL A 76 -39.62 2.29 -17.83
C VAL A 76 -39.04 1.09 -18.59
N THR A 77 -39.43 0.91 -19.85
CA THR A 77 -38.86 -0.10 -20.74
C THR A 77 -37.62 0.45 -21.44
N GLY A 78 -36.44 0.05 -20.95
CA GLY A 78 -35.15 0.40 -21.55
C GLY A 78 -34.98 -0.24 -22.93
N SER A 79 -35.59 0.34 -23.96
CA SER A 79 -35.47 -0.15 -25.33
C SER A 79 -34.02 -0.13 -25.77
N PHE A 80 -33.50 -1.29 -26.16
CA PHE A 80 -32.12 -1.44 -26.66
C PHE A 80 -31.84 -0.51 -27.85
N LEU A 81 -32.87 -0.08 -28.58
CA LEU A 81 -32.78 0.81 -29.74
C LEU A 81 -32.18 2.20 -29.44
N ILE A 82 -32.20 2.66 -28.19
CA ILE A 82 -31.63 3.97 -27.82
C ILE A 82 -30.10 3.93 -27.93
N TRP A 83 -29.47 2.80 -27.58
CA TRP A 83 -28.02 2.69 -27.46
C TRP A 83 -27.25 2.76 -28.79
N PRO A 84 -27.69 2.10 -29.89
CA PRO A 84 -27.10 2.32 -31.21
C PRO A 84 -27.12 3.79 -31.64
N LEU A 85 -28.19 4.53 -31.30
CA LEU A 85 -28.27 5.95 -31.61
C LEU A 85 -27.27 6.76 -30.78
N VAL A 86 -27.18 6.50 -29.47
CA VAL A 86 -26.15 7.10 -28.59
C VAL A 86 -24.76 6.87 -29.19
N PHE A 87 -24.46 5.63 -29.60
CA PHE A 87 -23.19 5.29 -30.22
C PHE A 87 -22.93 6.05 -31.53
N CYS A 88 -23.94 6.22 -32.38
CA CYS A 88 -23.81 7.05 -33.58
C CYS A 88 -23.54 8.53 -33.25
N VAL A 89 -24.20 9.09 -32.24
CA VAL A 89 -23.96 10.47 -31.78
C VAL A 89 -22.53 10.62 -31.25
N ASP A 90 -22.03 9.63 -30.50
CA ASP A 90 -20.65 9.65 -30.00
C ASP A 90 -19.61 9.59 -31.12
N ILE A 91 -19.86 8.79 -32.17
CA ILE A 91 -19.02 8.76 -33.38
C ILE A 91 -18.98 10.14 -34.04
N ILE A 92 -20.15 10.76 -34.24
CA ILE A 92 -20.24 12.11 -34.83
C ILE A 92 -19.47 13.11 -33.97
N ALA A 93 -19.62 13.05 -32.65
CA ALA A 93 -18.92 13.95 -31.73
C ALA A 93 -17.40 13.74 -31.75
N LEU A 94 -16.93 12.48 -31.78
CA LEU A 94 -15.52 12.15 -31.84
C LEU A 94 -14.88 12.60 -33.17
N LEU A 95 -15.57 12.37 -34.30
CA LEU A 95 -15.16 12.85 -35.61
C LEU A 95 -15.13 14.38 -35.67
N ALA A 96 -16.15 15.04 -35.11
CA ALA A 96 -16.20 16.49 -35.01
C ALA A 96 -15.00 17.03 -34.23
N ALA A 97 -14.73 16.49 -33.04
CA ALA A 97 -13.58 16.88 -32.23
C ALA A 97 -12.24 16.63 -32.93
N ALA A 98 -12.13 15.54 -33.71
CA ALA A 98 -10.92 15.19 -34.45
C ALA A 98 -10.63 16.15 -35.62
N LEU A 99 -11.67 16.76 -36.18
CA LEU A 99 -11.58 17.72 -37.29
C LEU A 99 -11.40 19.16 -36.81
N THR A 100 -12.01 19.54 -35.69
CA THR A 100 -11.98 20.92 -35.17
C THR A 100 -10.88 21.15 -34.13
N GLY A 101 -10.23 20.09 -33.64
CA GLY A 101 -9.24 20.16 -32.56
C GLY A 101 -9.87 20.43 -31.18
N MET A 102 -11.19 20.32 -31.06
CA MET A 102 -11.95 20.64 -29.85
C MET A 102 -12.06 19.44 -28.91
N LEU A 103 -10.99 19.21 -28.16
CA LEU A 103 -10.82 18.03 -27.32
C LEU A 103 -11.79 17.96 -26.13
N ALA A 104 -12.20 19.13 -25.60
CA ALA A 104 -13.16 19.21 -24.51
C ALA A 104 -14.50 18.53 -24.85
N THR A 105 -14.91 18.54 -26.12
CA THR A 105 -16.14 17.88 -26.58
C THR A 105 -16.08 16.38 -26.35
N VAL A 106 -14.92 15.73 -26.56
CA VAL A 106 -14.75 14.29 -26.33
C VAL A 106 -14.91 13.95 -24.86
N ALA A 107 -14.32 14.75 -23.96
CA ALA A 107 -14.46 14.55 -22.52
C ALA A 107 -15.91 14.75 -22.05
N ILE A 108 -16.62 15.76 -22.57
CA ILE A 108 -18.02 16.00 -22.23
C ILE A 108 -18.89 14.83 -22.68
N VAL A 109 -18.74 14.38 -23.92
CA VAL A 109 -19.55 13.29 -24.49
C VAL A 109 -19.28 11.98 -23.76
N LEU A 110 -18.01 11.71 -23.44
CA LEU A 110 -17.59 10.57 -22.61
C LEU A 110 -18.24 10.60 -21.23
N VAL A 111 -18.11 11.72 -20.50
CA VAL A 111 -18.67 11.84 -19.14
C VAL A 111 -20.20 11.71 -19.20
N LEU A 112 -20.84 12.35 -20.17
CA LEU A 112 -22.29 12.35 -20.29
C LEU A 112 -22.83 10.94 -20.60
N THR A 113 -22.22 10.21 -21.54
CA THR A 113 -22.63 8.82 -21.85
C THR A 113 -22.43 7.88 -20.67
N LEU A 114 -21.36 8.07 -19.90
CA LEU A 114 -21.08 7.22 -18.76
C LEU A 114 -21.99 7.56 -17.56
N VAL A 115 -22.29 8.84 -17.33
CA VAL A 115 -23.29 9.25 -16.33
C VAL A 115 -24.66 8.66 -16.65
N THR A 116 -25.04 8.58 -17.92
CA THR A 116 -26.34 8.00 -18.29
C THR A 116 -26.37 6.49 -18.25
N LEU A 117 -25.29 5.81 -18.62
CA LEU A 117 -25.13 4.38 -18.34
C LEU A 117 -25.25 4.11 -16.84
N GLY A 118 -24.59 4.90 -15.99
CA GLY A 118 -24.69 4.79 -14.53
C GLY A 118 -26.11 5.01 -14.03
N ALA A 119 -26.76 6.09 -14.45
CA ALA A 119 -28.12 6.40 -14.03
C ALA A 119 -29.13 5.33 -14.51
N TRP A 120 -28.90 4.72 -15.67
CA TRP A 120 -29.66 3.58 -16.15
C TRP A 120 -29.43 2.33 -15.29
N ILE A 121 -28.19 2.04 -14.87
CA ILE A 121 -27.86 0.94 -13.94
C ILE A 121 -28.60 1.09 -12.61
N LEU A 122 -28.74 2.32 -12.05
CA LEU A 122 -29.51 2.54 -10.81
C LEU A 122 -30.99 2.19 -10.94
N ARG A 123 -31.54 2.26 -12.15
CA ARG A 123 -32.95 1.98 -12.43
C ARG A 123 -33.23 0.51 -12.72
N LEU A 124 -32.19 -0.31 -12.90
CA LEU A 124 -32.37 -1.75 -13.11
C LEU A 124 -33.10 -2.38 -11.91
N PRO A 125 -34.10 -3.26 -12.16
CA PRO A 125 -34.67 -4.09 -11.11
C PRO A 125 -33.56 -4.92 -10.45
N PRO A 126 -33.68 -5.26 -9.16
CA PRO A 126 -32.65 -6.01 -8.42
C PRO A 126 -32.42 -7.47 -8.91
N GLY A 127 -33.03 -7.89 -10.03
CA GLY A 127 -32.83 -9.19 -10.66
C GLY A 127 -31.71 -9.23 -11.72
N LEU A 128 -31.41 -10.42 -12.25
CA LEU A 128 -30.33 -10.64 -13.22
C LEU A 128 -30.69 -10.29 -14.68
N ASP A 129 -31.96 -10.02 -14.97
CA ASP A 129 -32.51 -9.96 -16.34
C ASP A 129 -31.95 -8.82 -17.22
N GLY A 130 -31.18 -7.88 -16.67
CA GLY A 130 -30.52 -6.78 -17.39
C GLY A 130 -29.00 -6.75 -17.32
N LEU A 131 -28.37 -7.74 -16.68
CA LEU A 131 -26.92 -7.72 -16.47
C LEU A 131 -26.11 -8.00 -17.75
N PRO A 132 -26.44 -8.99 -18.60
CA PRO A 132 -25.69 -9.23 -19.83
C PRO A 132 -25.72 -8.04 -20.80
N THR A 133 -26.88 -7.40 -20.94
CA THR A 133 -27.04 -6.22 -21.82
C THR A 133 -26.28 -5.02 -21.27
N SER A 134 -26.32 -4.76 -19.96
CA SER A 134 -25.54 -3.69 -19.36
C SER A 134 -24.02 -3.91 -19.49
N LEU A 135 -23.54 -5.13 -19.27
CA LEU A 135 -22.12 -5.47 -19.47
C LEU A 135 -21.69 -5.31 -20.93
N PHE A 136 -22.52 -5.75 -21.88
CA PHE A 136 -22.25 -5.57 -23.31
C PHE A 136 -22.12 -4.08 -23.68
N LEU A 137 -23.06 -3.25 -23.19
CA LEU A 137 -23.04 -1.81 -23.43
C LEU A 137 -21.82 -1.16 -22.79
N ILE A 138 -21.54 -1.43 -21.51
CA ILE A 138 -20.35 -0.93 -20.82
C ILE A 138 -19.11 -1.32 -21.64
N GLY A 139 -18.95 -2.59 -22.01
CA GLY A 139 -17.80 -3.06 -22.79
C GLY A 139 -17.66 -2.34 -24.14
N GLY A 140 -18.73 -2.26 -24.91
CA GLY A 140 -18.74 -1.62 -26.23
C GLY A 140 -18.36 -0.13 -26.17
N PHE A 141 -19.03 0.65 -25.31
CA PHE A 141 -18.72 2.07 -25.14
C PHE A 141 -17.32 2.28 -24.56
N SER A 142 -16.89 1.44 -23.62
CA SER A 142 -15.56 1.54 -23.01
C SER A 142 -14.45 1.35 -24.03
N ILE A 143 -14.52 0.29 -24.85
CA ILE A 143 -13.52 0.04 -25.90
C ILE A 143 -13.48 1.21 -26.88
N PHE A 144 -14.65 1.69 -27.32
CA PHE A 144 -14.76 2.81 -28.24
C PHE A 144 -14.12 4.09 -27.68
N PHE A 145 -14.48 4.48 -26.46
CA PHE A 145 -13.96 5.70 -25.85
C PHE A 145 -12.49 5.61 -25.49
N ILE A 146 -12.03 4.47 -24.97
CA ILE A 146 -10.60 4.24 -24.68
C ILE A 146 -9.80 4.35 -25.99
N ALA A 147 -10.22 3.67 -27.05
CA ALA A 147 -9.55 3.73 -28.35
C ALA A 147 -9.55 5.14 -28.94
N GLY A 148 -10.72 5.82 -28.94
CA GLY A 148 -10.89 7.18 -29.43
C GLY A 148 -10.05 8.21 -28.67
N ALA A 149 -10.07 8.15 -27.33
CA ALA A 149 -9.26 9.02 -26.46
C ALA A 149 -7.76 8.81 -26.70
N THR A 150 -7.33 7.56 -26.87
CA THR A 150 -5.92 7.22 -27.12
C THR A 150 -5.46 7.72 -28.50
N LEU A 151 -6.29 7.53 -29.53
CA LEU A 151 -6.00 8.02 -30.89
C LEU A 151 -5.88 9.55 -30.91
N MET A 152 -6.79 10.24 -30.22
CA MET A 152 -6.77 11.70 -30.11
C MET A 152 -5.54 12.19 -29.34
N SER A 153 -5.18 11.52 -28.23
CA SER A 153 -3.98 11.82 -27.46
C SER A 153 -2.70 11.77 -28.30
N ARG A 154 -2.59 10.80 -29.23
CA ARG A 154 -1.43 10.70 -30.14
C ARG A 154 -1.30 11.90 -31.06
N ARG A 155 -2.41 12.39 -31.62
CA ARG A 155 -2.41 13.59 -32.49
C ARG A 155 -1.93 14.85 -31.76
N LEU A 156 -2.17 14.94 -30.45
CA LEU A 156 -1.79 16.10 -29.65
C LEU A 156 -0.32 16.11 -29.24
N ARG A 157 0.29 14.93 -29.11
CA ARG A 157 1.70 14.77 -28.71
C ARG A 157 2.70 15.10 -29.82
N GLU A 158 2.26 15.41 -31.03
CA GLU A 158 3.15 15.76 -32.15
C GLU A 158 3.85 17.12 -31.99
N LYS A 159 3.45 17.96 -31.02
CA LYS A 159 4.19 19.19 -30.67
C LYS A 159 5.27 18.90 -29.62
N PRO A 160 6.58 19.01 -29.96
CA PRO A 160 7.67 18.66 -29.05
C PRO A 160 7.86 19.72 -27.96
N GLY A 161 7.97 19.29 -26.68
CA GLY A 161 8.52 20.12 -25.59
C GLY A 161 7.85 19.99 -24.22
N GLU A 162 6.54 19.70 -24.14
CA GLU A 162 5.80 19.70 -22.87
C GLU A 162 5.48 18.29 -22.36
N VAL A 163 5.93 17.96 -21.15
CA VAL A 163 5.56 16.73 -20.45
C VAL A 163 4.21 16.94 -19.75
N GLY A 164 3.17 16.24 -20.22
CA GLY A 164 1.84 16.32 -19.63
C GLY A 164 1.78 15.82 -18.18
N ASN A 165 1.10 16.58 -17.33
CA ASN A 165 0.81 16.26 -15.94
C ASN A 165 -0.69 15.95 -15.75
N ILE A 166 -1.00 14.85 -15.07
CA ILE A 166 -2.37 14.41 -14.79
C ILE A 166 -3.11 15.37 -13.86
N PHE A 167 -2.39 16.04 -12.96
CA PHE A 167 -2.96 17.00 -12.01
C PHE A 167 -2.84 18.45 -12.49
N GLY A 168 -2.42 18.66 -13.74
CA GLY A 168 -2.33 19.99 -14.32
C GLY A 168 -3.67 20.51 -14.83
N GLY A 169 -3.73 21.80 -15.19
CA GLY A 169 -4.95 22.41 -15.72
C GLY A 169 -5.41 21.79 -17.04
N LEU A 170 -6.73 21.57 -17.16
CA LEU A 170 -7.42 20.99 -18.33
C LEU A 170 -7.27 21.81 -19.62
N GLY A 171 -6.92 23.10 -19.51
CA GLY A 171 -6.70 23.98 -20.65
C GLY A 171 -5.35 23.77 -21.36
N VAL A 172 -4.43 23.01 -20.77
CA VAL A 172 -3.11 22.75 -21.35
C VAL A 172 -3.17 21.48 -22.21
N PRO A 173 -2.87 21.54 -23.53
CA PRO A 173 -2.97 20.40 -24.43
C PRO A 173 -2.15 19.18 -23.98
N ALA A 174 -0.95 19.40 -23.43
CA ALA A 174 -0.09 18.33 -22.94
C ALA A 174 -0.70 17.56 -21.76
N ASN A 175 -1.33 18.27 -20.81
CA ASN A 175 -2.02 17.65 -19.67
C ASN A 175 -3.25 16.88 -20.14
N PHE A 176 -4.04 17.51 -21.03
CA PHE A 176 -5.26 16.91 -21.57
C PHE A 176 -4.98 15.62 -22.34
N ALA A 177 -3.85 15.56 -23.08
CA ALA A 177 -3.43 14.35 -23.81
C ALA A 177 -3.17 13.16 -22.88
N VAL A 178 -2.80 13.37 -21.61
CA VAL A 178 -2.62 12.30 -20.62
C VAL A 178 -3.92 12.05 -19.85
N GLN A 179 -4.64 13.11 -19.46
CA GLN A 179 -5.87 13.03 -18.68
C GLN A 179 -7.01 12.33 -19.42
N LEU A 180 -7.20 12.60 -20.72
CA LEU A 180 -8.33 12.06 -21.47
C LEU A 180 -8.30 10.52 -21.57
N PRO A 181 -7.21 9.86 -21.99
CA PRO A 181 -7.14 8.40 -21.97
C PRO A 181 -7.31 7.82 -20.56
N THR A 182 -6.80 8.49 -19.53
CA THR A 182 -6.95 8.02 -18.15
C THR A 182 -8.39 8.11 -17.66
N LEU A 183 -9.12 9.15 -18.03
CA LEU A 183 -10.54 9.32 -17.72
C LEU A 183 -11.39 8.26 -18.44
N ALA A 184 -11.10 8.04 -19.73
CA ALA A 184 -11.76 7.01 -20.53
C ALA A 184 -11.47 5.60 -19.98
N ALA A 185 -10.31 5.39 -19.36
CA ALA A 185 -9.91 4.13 -18.76
C ALA A 185 -10.56 3.87 -17.38
N THR A 186 -10.71 4.88 -16.52
CA THR A 186 -11.21 4.70 -15.14
C THR A 186 -12.73 4.53 -15.08
N LEU A 187 -13.47 5.31 -15.85
CA LEU A 187 -14.92 5.37 -15.73
C LEU A 187 -15.66 4.05 -16.05
N PRO A 188 -15.23 3.23 -17.03
CA PRO A 188 -15.76 1.88 -17.23
C PRO A 188 -15.74 1.01 -15.97
N PHE A 189 -14.64 1.05 -15.21
CA PHE A 189 -14.53 0.28 -13.97
C PHE A 189 -15.44 0.84 -12.89
N LEU A 190 -15.67 2.16 -12.85
CA LEU A 190 -16.64 2.77 -11.95
C LEU A 190 -18.06 2.27 -12.26
N LEU A 191 -18.42 2.14 -13.54
CA LEU A 191 -19.71 1.54 -13.94
C LEU A 191 -19.80 0.06 -13.58
N LEU A 192 -18.70 -0.70 -13.71
CA LEU A 192 -18.66 -2.09 -13.24
C LEU A 192 -18.85 -2.20 -11.73
N ILE A 193 -18.18 -1.35 -10.95
CA ILE A 193 -18.33 -1.25 -9.49
C ILE A 193 -19.79 -0.96 -9.14
N MET A 194 -20.40 0.00 -9.82
CA MET A 194 -21.78 0.38 -9.63
C MET A 194 -22.76 -0.76 -9.96
N ALA A 195 -22.52 -1.47 -11.08
CA ALA A 195 -23.29 -2.66 -11.43
C ALA A 195 -23.15 -3.76 -10.38
N THR A 196 -21.93 -3.98 -9.84
CA THR A 196 -21.72 -4.94 -8.77
C THR A 196 -22.43 -4.58 -7.48
N LEU A 197 -22.51 -3.30 -7.10
CA LEU A 197 -23.24 -2.91 -5.90
C LEU A 197 -24.76 -3.03 -6.04
N ARG A 198 -25.28 -2.93 -7.27
CA ARG A 198 -26.72 -2.94 -7.54
C ARG A 198 -27.31 -4.34 -7.64
N VAL A 199 -26.58 -5.28 -8.22
CA VAL A 199 -27.08 -6.63 -8.55
C VAL A 199 -26.45 -7.66 -7.60
N PRO A 200 -27.24 -8.58 -6.99
CA PRO A 200 -26.71 -9.63 -6.12
C PRO A 200 -25.93 -10.69 -6.92
N LEU A 201 -24.64 -10.42 -7.14
CA LEU A 201 -23.77 -11.19 -8.01
C LEU A 201 -23.00 -12.27 -7.25
N SER A 202 -23.61 -13.45 -7.09
CA SER A 202 -22.89 -14.58 -6.46
C SER A 202 -21.74 -15.14 -7.30
N ASN A 203 -21.79 -15.01 -8.63
CA ASN A 203 -20.69 -15.39 -9.52
C ASN A 203 -20.04 -14.11 -10.09
N PRO A 204 -18.76 -13.83 -9.77
CA PRO A 204 -18.09 -12.61 -10.25
C PRO A 204 -17.70 -12.66 -11.73
N SER A 205 -17.69 -13.85 -12.35
CA SER A 205 -17.07 -14.09 -13.65
C SER A 205 -17.55 -13.17 -14.79
N PRO A 206 -18.85 -12.80 -14.91
CA PRO A 206 -19.29 -11.89 -15.96
C PRO A 206 -18.65 -10.50 -15.83
N VAL A 207 -18.57 -9.96 -14.62
CA VAL A 207 -18.00 -8.64 -14.35
C VAL A 207 -16.48 -8.68 -14.42
N PHE A 208 -15.86 -9.68 -13.79
CA PHE A 208 -14.42 -9.85 -13.79
C PHE A 208 -13.88 -10.21 -15.18
N GLY A 209 -14.63 -10.94 -16.00
CA GLY A 209 -14.29 -11.19 -17.40
C GLY A 209 -14.26 -9.91 -18.24
N LEU A 210 -15.22 -9.01 -18.05
CA LEU A 210 -15.19 -7.70 -18.70
C LEU A 210 -14.06 -6.82 -18.16
N ALA A 211 -13.84 -6.82 -16.85
CA ALA A 211 -12.72 -6.12 -16.22
C ALA A 211 -11.36 -6.62 -16.74
N LEU A 212 -11.22 -7.93 -16.97
CA LEU A 212 -10.05 -8.54 -17.58
C LEU A 212 -9.85 -8.06 -19.01
N LEU A 213 -10.91 -8.03 -19.82
CA LEU A 213 -10.85 -7.51 -21.18
C LEU A 213 -10.38 -6.04 -21.19
N LEU A 214 -10.94 -5.21 -20.31
CA LEU A 214 -10.55 -3.81 -20.16
C LEU A 214 -9.11 -3.67 -19.65
N ALA A 215 -8.69 -4.46 -18.67
CA ALA A 215 -7.32 -4.46 -18.16
C ALA A 215 -6.32 -4.83 -19.27
N VAL A 216 -6.59 -5.89 -20.04
CA VAL A 216 -5.76 -6.30 -21.18
C VAL A 216 -5.72 -5.22 -22.25
N LEU A 217 -6.85 -4.57 -22.55
CA LEU A 217 -6.91 -3.43 -23.48
C LEU A 217 -6.00 -2.29 -23.00
N LEU A 218 -6.11 -1.90 -21.72
CA LEU A 218 -5.31 -0.82 -21.13
C LEU A 218 -3.82 -1.15 -21.11
N LEU A 219 -3.44 -2.38 -20.74
CA LEU A 219 -2.05 -2.85 -20.80
C LEU A 219 -1.52 -2.90 -22.25
N GLY A 220 -2.35 -3.34 -23.19
CA GLY A 220 -2.06 -3.30 -24.62
C GLY A 220 -1.82 -1.87 -25.11
N ILE A 221 -2.64 -0.92 -24.68
CA ILE A 221 -2.45 0.50 -25.01
C ILE A 221 -1.22 1.09 -24.33
N THR A 222 -0.93 0.74 -23.07
CA THR A 222 0.34 1.12 -22.41
C THR A 222 1.53 0.73 -23.27
N LYS A 223 1.51 -0.48 -23.83
CA LYS A 223 2.53 -0.96 -24.76
C LYS A 223 2.55 -0.17 -26.07
N ILE A 224 1.42 -0.04 -26.78
CA ILE A 224 1.41 0.52 -28.14
C ILE A 224 1.56 2.06 -28.11
N ALA A 225 0.93 2.74 -27.16
CA ALA A 225 0.89 4.20 -27.07
C ALA A 225 1.94 4.81 -26.12
N SER A 226 2.73 3.99 -25.41
CA SER A 226 3.71 4.47 -24.41
C SER A 226 3.08 5.38 -23.34
N LEU A 227 1.85 5.06 -22.95
CA LEU A 227 1.12 5.71 -21.86
C LEU A 227 1.25 4.85 -20.61
N ASP A 228 2.37 5.04 -19.89
CA ASP A 228 2.78 4.15 -18.80
C ASP A 228 1.82 4.16 -17.60
N LEU A 229 1.11 5.28 -17.40
CA LEU A 229 0.17 5.43 -16.29
C LEU A 229 -1.08 4.55 -16.44
N LEU A 230 -1.45 4.17 -17.65
CA LEU A 230 -2.63 3.34 -17.87
C LEU A 230 -2.51 1.97 -17.21
N ALA A 231 -1.28 1.44 -17.02
CA ALA A 231 -1.05 0.23 -16.26
C ALA A 231 -1.38 0.40 -14.77
N CYS A 232 -1.01 1.53 -14.16
CA CYS A 232 -1.38 1.86 -12.78
C CYS A 232 -2.88 2.08 -12.62
N VAL A 233 -3.52 2.76 -13.58
CA VAL A 233 -4.97 2.96 -13.61
C VAL A 233 -5.70 1.62 -13.71
N ALA A 234 -5.30 0.76 -14.65
CA ALA A 234 -5.88 -0.57 -14.81
C ALA A 234 -5.77 -1.39 -13.51
N LEU A 235 -4.60 -1.38 -12.87
CA LEU A 235 -4.37 -2.07 -11.61
C LEU A 235 -5.28 -1.53 -10.49
N GLY A 236 -5.25 -0.21 -10.26
CA GLY A 236 -6.03 0.42 -9.18
C GLY A 236 -7.53 0.23 -9.36
N SER A 237 -8.02 0.38 -10.59
CA SER A 237 -9.43 0.17 -10.93
C SER A 237 -9.87 -1.30 -10.79
N THR A 238 -9.01 -2.25 -11.16
CA THR A 238 -9.29 -3.69 -11.00
C THR A 238 -9.35 -4.08 -9.52
N ILE A 239 -8.35 -3.68 -8.73
CA ILE A 239 -8.31 -3.98 -7.29
C ILE A 239 -9.53 -3.39 -6.59
N LEU A 240 -9.91 -2.15 -6.90
CA LEU A 240 -11.08 -1.52 -6.30
C LEU A 240 -12.36 -2.31 -6.61
N LEU A 241 -12.53 -2.74 -7.86
CA LEU A 241 -13.66 -3.57 -8.27
C LEU A 241 -13.68 -4.92 -7.53
N GLU A 242 -12.54 -5.58 -7.41
CA GLU A 242 -12.43 -6.86 -6.71
C GLU A 242 -12.76 -6.72 -5.21
N HIS A 243 -12.26 -5.66 -4.55
CA HIS A 243 -12.57 -5.39 -3.15
C HIS A 243 -14.06 -5.12 -2.96
N VAL A 244 -14.65 -4.28 -3.80
CA VAL A 244 -16.09 -3.97 -3.73
C VAL A 244 -16.92 -5.24 -3.88
N TRP A 245 -16.60 -6.09 -4.87
CA TRP A 245 -17.33 -7.34 -5.03
C TRP A 245 -17.12 -8.29 -3.85
N HIS A 246 -15.88 -8.42 -3.36
CA HIS A 246 -15.55 -9.30 -2.25
C HIS A 246 -16.33 -8.97 -0.99
N PHE A 247 -16.32 -7.70 -0.56
CA PHE A 247 -17.02 -7.29 0.65
C PHE A 247 -18.56 -7.28 0.51
N ALA A 248 -19.08 -7.14 -0.71
CA ALA A 248 -20.52 -7.11 -0.95
C ALA A 248 -21.14 -8.50 -1.17
N HIS A 249 -20.44 -9.42 -1.82
CA HIS A 249 -21.04 -10.65 -2.38
C HIS A 249 -20.28 -11.95 -2.09
N PHE A 250 -19.13 -11.91 -1.40
CA PHE A 250 -18.34 -13.11 -1.17
C PHE A 250 -19.12 -14.16 -0.36
N GLN A 251 -19.11 -15.40 -0.86
CA GLN A 251 -19.73 -16.57 -0.25
C GLN A 251 -18.69 -17.68 -0.14
N LYS A 252 -18.56 -18.25 1.07
CA LYS A 252 -17.57 -19.29 1.37
C LYS A 252 -17.72 -20.52 0.47
N GLU A 253 -18.95 -20.88 0.12
CA GLU A 253 -19.29 -22.07 -0.68
C GLU A 253 -18.78 -21.98 -2.12
N LYS A 254 -18.60 -20.75 -2.64
CA LYS A 254 -18.19 -20.47 -4.02
C LYS A 254 -16.80 -19.84 -4.11
N ALA A 255 -15.97 -20.00 -3.08
CA ALA A 255 -14.68 -19.33 -2.94
C ALA A 255 -13.68 -19.61 -4.08
N ASN A 256 -13.75 -20.76 -4.75
CA ASN A 256 -12.80 -21.16 -5.80
C ASN A 256 -12.76 -20.18 -6.98
N VAL A 257 -13.91 -19.68 -7.41
CA VAL A 257 -14.02 -18.79 -8.57
C VAL A 257 -13.34 -17.43 -8.31
N PRO A 258 -13.71 -16.65 -7.27
CA PRO A 258 -13.02 -15.39 -6.98
C PRO A 258 -11.54 -15.60 -6.64
N PHE A 259 -11.18 -16.70 -5.97
CA PHE A 259 -9.77 -17.02 -5.70
C PHE A 259 -8.92 -17.10 -6.97
N LEU A 260 -9.41 -17.81 -7.99
CA LEU A 260 -8.73 -17.92 -9.28
C LEU A 260 -8.65 -16.57 -10.01
N TRP A 261 -9.68 -15.75 -9.91
CA TRP A 261 -9.67 -14.40 -10.48
C TRP A 261 -8.62 -13.50 -9.82
N TYR A 262 -8.56 -13.44 -8.48
CA TYR A 262 -7.58 -12.63 -7.76
C TYR A 262 -6.14 -13.05 -8.10
N LEU A 263 -5.88 -14.36 -8.20
CA LEU A 263 -4.57 -14.87 -8.66
C LEU A 263 -4.29 -14.54 -10.12
N GLY A 264 -5.31 -14.63 -10.98
CA GLY A 264 -5.22 -14.30 -12.40
C GLY A 264 -4.82 -12.84 -12.61
N PHE A 265 -5.52 -11.90 -11.98
CA PHE A 265 -5.18 -10.48 -12.06
C PHE A 265 -3.83 -10.16 -11.44
N ALA A 266 -3.53 -10.69 -10.25
CA ALA A 266 -2.20 -10.55 -9.65
C ALA A 266 -1.08 -11.01 -10.59
N THR A 267 -1.27 -12.15 -11.27
CA THR A 267 -0.31 -12.70 -12.22
C THR A 267 -0.16 -11.82 -13.45
N ILE A 268 -1.26 -11.40 -14.07
CA ILE A 268 -1.25 -10.59 -15.30
C ILE A 268 -0.49 -9.28 -15.07
N PHE A 269 -0.81 -8.55 -13.99
CA PHE A 269 -0.14 -7.28 -13.70
C PHE A 269 1.32 -7.47 -13.31
N THR A 270 1.64 -8.53 -12.56
CA THR A 270 3.03 -8.82 -12.15
C THR A 270 3.90 -9.19 -13.37
N VAL A 271 3.38 -10.02 -14.27
CA VAL A 271 4.13 -10.60 -15.40
C VAL A 271 4.21 -9.66 -16.60
N PHE A 272 3.24 -8.76 -16.78
CA PHE A 272 3.16 -7.83 -17.92
C PHE A 272 4.48 -7.13 -18.31
N PRO A 273 5.20 -6.44 -17.40
CA PRO A 273 6.44 -5.77 -17.78
C PRO A 273 7.59 -6.73 -18.10
N PHE A 274 7.56 -7.97 -17.61
CA PHE A 274 8.58 -8.98 -17.93
C PHE A 274 8.41 -9.52 -19.36
N ILE A 275 7.18 -9.73 -19.82
CA ILE A 275 6.89 -10.15 -21.21
C ILE A 275 7.48 -9.14 -22.20
N PHE A 276 7.31 -7.84 -21.92
CA PHE A 276 7.77 -6.75 -22.78
C PHE A 276 8.98 -6.01 -22.21
N HIS A 277 9.88 -6.72 -21.51
CA HIS A 277 11.00 -6.13 -20.78
C HIS A 277 11.89 -5.22 -21.63
N ARG A 278 12.11 -5.54 -22.92
CA ARG A 278 12.93 -4.70 -23.82
C ARG A 278 12.38 -3.28 -23.98
N GLN A 279 11.05 -3.14 -23.99
CA GLN A 279 10.39 -1.84 -24.13
C GLN A 279 10.30 -1.09 -22.80
N PHE A 280 10.14 -1.81 -21.69
CA PHE A 280 9.91 -1.23 -20.37
C PHE A 280 11.16 -1.15 -19.48
N ALA A 281 12.33 -1.60 -19.95
CA ALA A 281 13.57 -1.62 -19.17
C ALA A 281 13.93 -0.25 -18.54
N ARG A 282 13.62 0.85 -19.23
CA ARG A 282 13.91 2.21 -18.76
C ARG A 282 12.70 2.93 -18.11
N LYS A 283 11.52 2.30 -18.05
CA LYS A 283 10.27 2.94 -17.64
C LYS A 283 9.81 2.51 -16.25
N SER A 284 10.21 3.22 -15.20
CA SER A 284 9.91 2.84 -13.81
C SER A 284 8.41 2.82 -13.46
N THR A 285 7.60 3.60 -14.15
CA THR A 285 6.14 3.73 -13.96
C THR A 285 5.40 2.42 -14.17
N VAL A 286 5.71 1.66 -15.23
CA VAL A 286 5.07 0.36 -15.48
C VAL A 286 5.46 -0.66 -14.41
N TRP A 287 6.72 -0.67 -13.99
CA TRP A 287 7.17 -1.53 -12.89
C TRP A 287 6.56 -1.15 -11.53
N ALA A 288 6.22 0.12 -11.33
CA ALA A 288 5.49 0.60 -10.17
C ALA A 288 4.03 0.15 -10.14
N SER A 289 3.48 -0.35 -11.25
CA SER A 289 2.21 -1.11 -11.23
C SER A 289 2.44 -2.59 -10.91
N ALA A 290 3.45 -3.22 -11.51
CA ALA A 290 3.66 -4.66 -11.35
C ALA A 290 4.11 -5.09 -9.94
N ALA A 291 5.03 -4.36 -9.31
CA ALA A 291 5.54 -4.73 -8.00
C ALA A 291 4.48 -4.71 -6.88
N PRO A 292 3.60 -3.69 -6.76
CA PRO A 292 2.54 -3.71 -5.75
C PRO A 292 1.34 -4.59 -6.15
N ALA A 293 1.26 -5.11 -7.38
CA ALA A 293 0.14 -5.96 -7.79
C ALA A 293 -0.03 -7.16 -6.85
N ALA A 294 1.04 -7.88 -6.55
CA ALA A 294 1.00 -9.00 -5.61
C ALA A 294 0.59 -8.55 -4.18
N PRO A 295 1.24 -7.54 -3.54
CA PRO A 295 0.81 -7.02 -2.23
C PRO A 295 -0.65 -6.55 -2.15
N LEU A 296 -1.16 -5.93 -3.21
CA LEU A 296 -2.53 -5.40 -3.21
C LEU A 296 -3.59 -6.51 -3.34
N HIS A 297 -3.32 -7.57 -4.12
CA HIS A 297 -4.24 -8.71 -4.22
C HIS A 297 -4.07 -9.70 -3.06
N PHE A 298 -2.94 -9.67 -2.35
CA PHE A 298 -2.66 -10.59 -1.25
C PHE A 298 -3.76 -10.58 -0.19
N TYR A 299 -4.28 -9.41 0.18
CA TYR A 299 -5.32 -9.33 1.21
C TYR A 299 -6.56 -10.17 0.83
N LEU A 300 -7.05 -10.03 -0.41
CA LEU A 300 -8.21 -10.78 -0.90
C LEU A 300 -7.93 -12.29 -0.90
N VAL A 301 -6.76 -12.70 -1.39
CA VAL A 301 -6.38 -14.12 -1.43
C VAL A 301 -6.22 -14.70 -0.02
N TYR A 302 -5.59 -13.94 0.89
CA TYR A 302 -5.42 -14.31 2.28
C TYR A 302 -6.76 -14.46 3.00
N GLU A 303 -7.69 -13.54 2.77
CA GLU A 303 -9.04 -13.58 3.34
C GLU A 303 -9.77 -14.86 2.92
N VAL A 304 -9.76 -15.16 1.62
CA VAL A 304 -10.40 -16.37 1.07
C VAL A 304 -9.83 -17.62 1.74
N VAL A 305 -8.50 -17.75 1.83
CA VAL A 305 -7.84 -18.91 2.47
C VAL A 305 -8.21 -18.98 3.95
N ARG A 306 -8.20 -17.87 4.67
CA ARG A 306 -8.53 -17.79 6.09
C ARG A 306 -9.97 -18.22 6.37
N ILE A 307 -10.94 -17.82 5.55
CA ILE A 307 -12.35 -18.17 5.73
C ILE A 307 -12.66 -19.62 5.31
N THR A 308 -12.05 -20.07 4.22
CA THR A 308 -12.27 -21.43 3.69
C THR A 308 -11.59 -22.49 4.55
N HIS A 309 -10.38 -22.21 5.04
CA HIS A 309 -9.54 -23.15 5.79
C HIS A 309 -9.11 -22.58 7.16
N PRO A 310 -10.04 -22.25 8.07
CA PRO A 310 -9.73 -21.58 9.34
C PRO A 310 -8.88 -22.45 10.29
N HIS A 311 -8.94 -23.78 10.15
CA HIS A 311 -8.19 -24.73 10.97
C HIS A 311 -6.84 -25.12 10.38
N ASN A 312 -6.48 -24.65 9.18
CA ASN A 312 -5.13 -24.83 8.66
C ASN A 312 -4.19 -23.94 9.47
N GLY A 313 -3.49 -24.52 10.45
CA GLY A 313 -2.47 -23.84 11.26
C GLY A 313 -1.23 -23.37 10.48
N MET A 314 -1.33 -23.25 9.15
CA MET A 314 -0.25 -22.92 8.22
C MET A 314 -0.61 -21.72 7.32
N LEU A 315 -1.35 -20.75 7.85
CA LEU A 315 -1.73 -19.54 7.10
C LEU A 315 -0.51 -18.71 6.63
N GLY A 316 0.65 -18.87 7.29
CA GLY A 316 1.92 -18.26 6.87
C GLY A 316 2.45 -18.75 5.52
N LEU A 317 1.93 -19.86 4.99
CA LEU A 317 2.28 -20.33 3.65
C LEU A 317 1.74 -19.40 2.55
N VAL A 318 0.67 -18.65 2.82
CA VAL A 318 0.10 -17.70 1.83
C VAL A 318 1.08 -16.56 1.53
N PRO A 319 1.57 -15.77 2.51
CA PRO A 319 2.58 -14.76 2.22
C PRO A 319 3.88 -15.38 1.71
N ALA A 320 4.27 -16.58 2.17
CA ALA A 320 5.43 -17.28 1.63
C ALA A 320 5.28 -17.60 0.13
N ALA A 321 4.09 -18.05 -0.31
CA ALA A 321 3.80 -18.30 -1.72
C ALA A 321 3.87 -17.01 -2.56
N PHE A 322 3.45 -15.86 -2.02
CA PHE A 322 3.56 -14.56 -2.67
C PHE A 322 4.98 -13.95 -2.66
N ALA A 323 5.83 -14.37 -1.71
CA ALA A 323 7.24 -14.00 -1.71
C ALA A 323 7.98 -14.59 -2.92
N ILE A 324 7.62 -15.80 -3.36
CA ILE A 324 8.27 -16.49 -4.50
C ILE A 324 8.22 -15.67 -5.80
N PRO A 325 7.05 -15.26 -6.35
CA PRO A 325 7.00 -14.47 -7.58
C PRO A 325 7.71 -13.11 -7.43
N SER A 326 7.67 -12.51 -6.24
CA SER A 326 8.38 -11.25 -5.96
C SER A 326 9.91 -11.42 -6.01
N LEU A 327 10.43 -12.53 -5.44
CA LEU A 327 11.85 -12.90 -5.50
C LEU A 327 12.28 -13.30 -6.90
N LEU A 328 11.48 -14.09 -7.62
CA LEU A 328 11.73 -14.45 -9.01
C LEU A 328 11.76 -13.20 -9.89
N GLY A 329 10.84 -12.26 -9.69
CA GLY A 329 10.85 -10.96 -10.34
C GLY A 329 12.14 -10.20 -10.05
N LEU A 330 12.56 -10.10 -8.79
CA LEU A 330 13.83 -9.46 -8.41
C LEU A 330 15.04 -10.12 -9.13
N VAL A 331 15.13 -11.45 -9.13
CA VAL A 331 16.21 -12.19 -9.81
C VAL A 331 16.17 -11.97 -11.32
N ALA A 332 14.98 -11.95 -11.93
CA ALA A 332 14.81 -11.65 -13.33
C ALA A 332 15.27 -10.22 -13.66
N LEU A 333 14.91 -9.22 -12.85
CA LEU A 333 15.35 -7.83 -13.02
C LEU A 333 16.88 -7.70 -12.97
N LEU A 334 17.54 -8.43 -12.06
CA LEU A 334 19.01 -8.45 -11.97
C LEU A 334 19.68 -8.93 -13.26
N ARG A 335 19.02 -9.84 -14.01
CA ARG A 335 19.52 -10.41 -15.27
C ARG A 335 19.11 -9.60 -16.49
N LEU A 336 17.88 -9.08 -16.51
CA LEU A 336 17.26 -8.47 -17.70
C LEU A 336 17.56 -6.97 -17.85
N ILE A 337 17.83 -6.24 -16.76
CA ILE A 337 18.00 -4.79 -16.82
C ILE A 337 19.49 -4.41 -16.82
N PRO A 338 19.96 -3.63 -17.82
CA PRO A 338 21.33 -3.15 -17.91
C PRO A 338 21.75 -2.36 -16.66
N ARG A 339 23.00 -2.55 -16.22
CA ARG A 339 23.56 -1.91 -15.01
C ARG A 339 23.57 -0.39 -15.10
N ASP A 340 23.65 0.16 -16.30
CA ASP A 340 23.73 1.61 -16.55
C ASP A 340 22.36 2.31 -16.58
N SER A 341 21.26 1.55 -16.44
CA SER A 341 19.92 2.14 -16.45
C SER A 341 19.64 2.91 -15.15
N PRO A 342 19.27 4.20 -15.20
CA PRO A 342 18.94 4.97 -14.00
C PRO A 342 17.70 4.41 -13.26
N ALA A 343 16.82 3.70 -13.98
CA ALA A 343 15.61 3.09 -13.41
C ALA A 343 15.87 1.76 -12.66
N ARG A 344 17.07 1.15 -12.82
CA ARG A 344 17.37 -0.18 -12.30
C ARG A 344 17.23 -0.26 -10.78
N ASN A 345 17.78 0.71 -10.06
CA ASN A 345 17.74 0.70 -8.60
C ASN A 345 16.30 0.85 -8.08
N ALA A 346 15.48 1.69 -8.71
CA ALA A 346 14.06 1.84 -8.37
C ALA A 346 13.29 0.54 -8.61
N GLN A 347 13.50 -0.12 -9.76
CA GLN A 347 12.84 -1.38 -10.11
C GLN A 347 13.23 -2.52 -9.15
N LEU A 348 14.53 -2.63 -8.81
CA LEU A 348 15.01 -3.60 -7.83
C LEU A 348 14.46 -3.30 -6.43
N ALA A 349 14.37 -2.03 -6.04
CA ALA A 349 13.80 -1.63 -4.76
C ALA A 349 12.31 -1.97 -4.66
N LEU A 350 11.56 -1.83 -5.76
CA LEU A 350 10.14 -2.17 -5.82
C LEU A 350 9.90 -3.67 -5.58
N PHE A 351 10.55 -4.56 -6.34
CA PHE A 351 10.38 -6.01 -6.17
C PHE A 351 11.07 -6.55 -4.91
N GLY A 352 12.21 -6.00 -4.53
CA GLY A 352 12.86 -6.31 -3.26
C GLY A 352 12.02 -5.89 -2.06
N GLY A 353 11.34 -4.73 -2.15
CA GLY A 353 10.38 -4.27 -1.16
C GLY A 353 9.16 -5.18 -1.05
N ALA A 354 8.57 -5.60 -2.18
CA ALA A 354 7.46 -6.55 -2.20
C ALA A 354 7.86 -7.92 -1.62
N ALA A 355 9.03 -8.45 -1.99
CA ALA A 355 9.54 -9.70 -1.43
C ALA A 355 9.77 -9.59 0.08
N LEU A 356 10.38 -8.49 0.53
CA LEU A 356 10.61 -8.25 1.95
C LEU A 356 9.30 -8.14 2.72
N PHE A 357 8.32 -7.39 2.19
CA PHE A 357 6.98 -7.27 2.76
C PHE A 357 6.34 -8.63 3.02
N PHE A 358 6.39 -9.55 2.05
CA PHE A 358 5.84 -10.89 2.23
C PHE A 358 6.62 -11.74 3.22
N ILE A 359 7.95 -11.71 3.18
CA ILE A 359 8.78 -12.45 4.15
C ILE A 359 8.49 -11.98 5.58
N THR A 360 8.42 -10.66 5.79
CA THR A 360 8.08 -10.09 7.11
C THR A 360 6.67 -10.48 7.56
N LEU A 361 5.70 -10.59 6.64
CA LEU A 361 4.32 -10.98 6.93
C LEU A 361 4.15 -12.45 7.32
N ILE A 362 5.11 -13.33 7.01
CA ILE A 362 5.06 -14.73 7.45
C ILE A 362 4.96 -14.80 8.97
N PHE A 363 5.72 -13.96 9.68
CA PHE A 363 5.79 -14.04 11.15
C PHE A 363 4.48 -13.71 11.87
N PRO A 364 3.84 -12.54 11.67
CA PRO A 364 2.59 -12.20 12.36
C PRO A 364 1.39 -13.05 11.92
N ILE A 365 1.47 -13.72 10.76
CA ILE A 365 0.39 -14.58 10.27
C ILE A 365 0.54 -16.02 10.76
N GLN A 366 1.79 -16.53 10.83
CA GLN A 366 2.05 -17.93 11.18
C GLN A 366 2.22 -18.15 12.68
N PHE A 367 2.80 -17.18 13.38
CA PHE A 367 3.24 -17.35 14.75
C PHE A 367 2.50 -16.38 15.68
N ASP A 368 2.41 -16.79 16.95
CA ASP A 368 1.73 -16.02 17.98
C ASP A 368 2.69 -15.46 19.03
N ARG A 369 2.20 -14.47 19.80
CA ARG A 369 2.86 -13.94 21.01
C ARG A 369 4.32 -13.56 20.76
N GLN A 370 5.27 -14.13 21.49
CA GLN A 370 6.69 -13.75 21.48
C GLN A 370 7.40 -14.08 20.16
N TRP A 371 6.94 -15.11 19.44
CA TRP A 371 7.56 -15.57 18.21
C TRP A 371 7.51 -14.52 17.10
N ILE A 372 6.45 -13.69 17.07
CA ILE A 372 6.37 -12.56 16.13
C ILE A 372 7.50 -11.54 16.40
N THR A 373 7.78 -11.22 17.67
CA THR A 373 8.87 -10.28 18.04
C THR A 373 10.23 -10.87 17.66
N LEU A 374 10.43 -12.16 17.95
CA LEU A 374 11.66 -12.86 17.63
C LEU A 374 11.92 -12.87 16.12
N GLY A 375 10.90 -13.19 15.33
CA GLY A 375 10.93 -13.17 13.87
C GLY A 375 11.39 -11.81 13.34
N TRP A 376 10.71 -10.73 13.73
CA TRP A 376 11.07 -9.38 13.28
C TRP A 376 12.44 -8.92 13.75
N ALA A 377 12.87 -9.25 14.97
CA ALA A 377 14.19 -8.86 15.46
C ALA A 377 15.32 -9.59 14.72
N LEU A 378 15.15 -10.90 14.48
CA LEU A 378 16.10 -11.71 13.72
C LEU A 378 16.15 -11.27 12.26
N GLU A 379 15.00 -11.03 11.65
CA GLU A 379 14.90 -10.47 10.30
C GLU A 379 15.57 -9.10 10.22
N GLY A 380 15.33 -8.22 11.19
CA GLY A 380 15.96 -6.90 11.26
C GLY A 380 17.48 -6.97 11.28
N ALA A 381 18.06 -7.87 12.10
CA ALA A 381 19.50 -8.12 12.12
C ALA A 381 20.00 -8.74 10.80
N ALA A 382 19.24 -9.68 10.23
CA ALA A 382 19.56 -10.32 8.96
C ALA A 382 19.56 -9.31 7.79
N LEU A 383 18.68 -8.30 7.78
CA LEU A 383 18.67 -7.23 6.79
C LEU A 383 19.90 -6.31 6.92
N CYS A 384 20.30 -5.97 8.15
CA CYS A 384 21.56 -5.26 8.38
C CYS A 384 22.79 -6.06 7.89
N TRP A 385 22.75 -7.39 8.02
CA TRP A 385 23.77 -8.26 7.45
C TRP A 385 23.69 -8.33 5.92
N LEU A 386 22.50 -8.48 5.35
CA LEU A 386 22.29 -8.55 3.89
C LEU A 386 22.80 -7.30 3.18
N PHE A 387 22.72 -6.13 3.83
CA PHE A 387 23.32 -4.89 3.35
C PHE A 387 24.82 -5.02 3.01
N HIS A 388 25.54 -5.95 3.65
CA HIS A 388 26.96 -6.21 3.37
C HIS A 388 27.18 -6.82 1.97
N ARG A 389 26.17 -7.54 1.47
CA ARG A 389 26.20 -8.15 0.13
C ARG A 389 25.49 -7.28 -0.91
N VAL A 390 24.43 -6.60 -0.52
CA VAL A 390 23.61 -5.75 -1.39
C VAL A 390 23.55 -4.36 -0.76
N PRO A 391 24.39 -3.40 -1.18
CA PRO A 391 24.52 -2.09 -0.52
C PRO A 391 23.37 -1.13 -0.86
N HIS A 392 22.13 -1.53 -0.57
CA HIS A 392 20.93 -0.71 -0.76
C HIS A 392 20.50 -0.04 0.56
N PRO A 393 20.30 1.30 0.61
CA PRO A 393 19.98 2.00 1.85
C PRO A 393 18.67 1.53 2.50
N GLY A 394 17.70 1.08 1.69
CA GLY A 394 16.41 0.57 2.17
C GLY A 394 16.54 -0.63 3.13
N LEU A 395 17.55 -1.51 2.95
CA LEU A 395 17.74 -2.67 3.84
C LEU A 395 18.10 -2.25 5.27
N ARG A 396 18.89 -1.18 5.41
CA ARG A 396 19.25 -0.63 6.73
C ARG A 396 18.06 0.02 7.41
N ILE A 397 17.26 0.77 6.64
CA ILE A 397 16.05 1.43 7.14
C ILE A 397 15.04 0.38 7.61
N ALA A 398 14.73 -0.61 6.76
CA ALA A 398 13.82 -1.70 7.11
C ALA A 398 14.33 -2.51 8.31
N GLY A 399 15.62 -2.88 8.32
CA GLY A 399 16.22 -3.63 9.41
C GLY A 399 16.16 -2.91 10.75
N ILE A 400 16.51 -1.63 10.79
CA ILE A 400 16.38 -0.81 11.99
C ILE A 400 14.91 -0.62 12.37
N GLY A 401 14.02 -0.41 11.41
CA GLY A 401 12.58 -0.30 11.63
C GLY A 401 12.01 -1.52 12.35
N LEU A 402 12.30 -2.74 11.87
CA LEU A 402 11.86 -3.99 12.50
C LEU A 402 12.42 -4.17 13.92
N LEU A 403 13.69 -3.80 14.12
CA LEU A 403 14.30 -3.82 15.45
C LEU A 403 13.60 -2.84 16.40
N LEU A 404 13.34 -1.61 15.97
CA LEU A 404 12.63 -0.61 16.77
C LEU A 404 11.19 -1.02 17.08
N VAL A 405 10.46 -1.59 16.11
CA VAL A 405 9.12 -2.17 16.36
C VAL A 405 9.19 -3.28 17.41
N SER A 406 10.20 -4.16 17.31
CA SER A 406 10.42 -5.23 18.29
C SER A 406 10.74 -4.67 19.68
N PHE A 407 11.55 -3.61 19.77
CA PHE A 407 11.86 -2.90 21.01
C PHE A 407 10.61 -2.27 21.63
N THR A 408 9.85 -1.50 20.86
CA THR A 408 8.61 -0.87 21.32
C THR A 408 7.62 -1.92 21.79
N ARG A 409 7.50 -3.04 21.07
CA ARG A 409 6.62 -4.14 21.48
C ARG A 409 7.05 -4.74 22.82
N LEU A 410 8.34 -4.95 23.07
CA LEU A 410 8.78 -5.52 24.35
C LEU A 410 8.72 -4.53 25.51
N VAL A 411 9.06 -3.26 25.28
CA VAL A 411 9.20 -2.27 26.36
C VAL A 411 7.89 -1.54 26.65
N CYS A 412 7.09 -1.24 25.63
CA CYS A 412 5.90 -0.38 25.76
C CYS A 412 4.59 -1.18 25.84
N ASN A 413 4.58 -2.49 25.56
CA ASN A 413 3.38 -3.30 25.64
C ASN A 413 3.36 -4.17 26.91
N PRO A 414 2.61 -3.78 27.95
CA PRO A 414 2.55 -4.53 29.20
C PRO A 414 1.93 -5.94 29.01
N ALA A 415 1.11 -6.12 27.97
CA ALA A 415 0.50 -7.42 27.68
C ALA A 415 1.52 -8.50 27.34
N VAL A 416 2.73 -8.13 26.89
CA VAL A 416 3.80 -9.09 26.62
C VAL A 416 4.07 -9.91 27.87
N VAL A 417 4.14 -9.28 29.04
CA VAL A 417 4.45 -9.95 30.30
C VAL A 417 3.34 -10.93 30.75
N ALA A 418 2.13 -10.81 30.23
CA ALA A 418 1.03 -11.72 30.55
C ALA A 418 0.87 -12.86 29.55
N TYR A 419 1.79 -13.01 28.58
CA TYR A 419 1.63 -13.99 27.49
C TYR A 419 1.67 -15.44 27.94
N HIS A 420 2.44 -15.79 28.97
CA HIS A 420 2.49 -17.15 29.49
C HIS A 420 2.55 -17.10 31.01
N ALA A 421 1.95 -18.10 31.66
CA ALA A 421 2.13 -18.30 33.10
C ALA A 421 3.61 -18.49 33.43
N ARG A 422 4.00 -18.06 34.64
CA ARG A 422 5.37 -18.23 35.13
C ARG A 422 5.78 -19.71 35.10
N ALA A 423 6.83 -20.00 34.33
CA ALA A 423 7.36 -21.35 34.12
C ALA A 423 7.95 -21.93 35.41
N ALA A 424 8.02 -23.26 35.54
CA ALA A 424 8.57 -23.89 36.76
C ALA A 424 10.07 -23.60 36.96
N THR A 425 10.83 -23.52 35.87
CA THR A 425 12.28 -23.25 35.85
C THR A 425 12.56 -21.76 35.99
N PRO A 426 13.16 -21.30 37.11
CA PRO A 426 13.60 -19.91 37.25
C PRO A 426 14.73 -19.60 36.27
N ILE A 427 14.82 -18.35 35.78
CA ILE A 427 15.93 -17.79 34.97
C ILE A 427 16.01 -18.32 33.52
N PHE A 428 15.81 -19.62 33.30
CA PHE A 428 15.70 -20.21 31.95
C PHE A 428 14.23 -20.27 31.51
N ASN A 429 13.59 -19.10 31.48
CA ASN A 429 12.20 -18.94 31.08
C ASN A 429 12.12 -18.32 29.67
N TRP A 430 10.90 -17.99 29.26
CA TRP A 430 10.65 -17.45 27.94
C TRP A 430 10.98 -15.96 27.79
N TYR A 431 11.03 -15.21 28.90
CA TYR A 431 11.51 -13.83 28.91
C TYR A 431 13.00 -13.79 28.56
N PHE A 432 13.78 -14.68 29.19
CA PHE A 432 15.22 -14.77 28.98
C PHE A 432 15.59 -14.88 27.50
N TYR A 433 15.06 -15.88 26.80
CA TYR A 433 15.38 -16.03 25.38
C TYR A 433 14.73 -14.94 24.52
N THR A 434 13.53 -14.46 24.85
CA THR A 434 12.84 -13.45 24.03
C THR A 434 13.56 -12.11 24.08
N TYR A 435 13.74 -11.54 25.27
CA TYR A 435 14.44 -10.26 25.43
C TYR A 435 15.92 -10.41 25.13
N GLY A 436 16.54 -11.54 25.50
CA GLY A 436 17.95 -11.81 25.26
C GLY A 436 18.29 -11.86 23.77
N ILE A 437 17.55 -12.65 22.97
CA ILE A 437 17.77 -12.74 21.52
C ILE A 437 17.55 -11.38 20.86
N VAL A 438 16.50 -10.64 21.24
CA VAL A 438 16.24 -9.31 20.67
C VAL A 438 17.37 -8.33 21.03
N ALA A 439 17.82 -8.31 22.29
CA ALA A 439 18.96 -7.48 22.72
C ALA A 439 20.25 -7.84 21.95
N VAL A 440 20.51 -9.12 21.72
CA VAL A 440 21.63 -9.59 20.91
C VAL A 440 21.48 -9.16 19.46
N SER A 441 20.28 -9.27 18.86
CA SER A 441 20.01 -8.79 17.50
C SER A 441 20.30 -7.29 17.35
N PHE A 442 19.94 -6.46 18.34
CA PHE A 442 20.32 -5.05 18.39
C PHE A 442 21.85 -4.84 18.42
N MET A 443 22.55 -5.57 19.28
CA MET A 443 24.02 -5.51 19.40
C MET A 443 24.73 -5.99 18.12
N VAL A 444 24.21 -7.04 17.49
CA VAL A 444 24.70 -7.57 16.22
C VAL A 444 24.47 -6.56 15.10
N ALA A 445 23.27 -6.00 14.99
CA ALA A 445 22.98 -4.94 14.01
C ALA A 445 23.86 -3.70 14.21
N ALA A 446 24.12 -3.30 15.46
CA ALA A 446 25.04 -2.20 15.77
C ALA A 446 26.48 -2.47 15.31
N ARG A 447 26.96 -3.73 15.41
CA ARG A 447 28.28 -4.14 14.90
C ARG A 447 28.31 -4.19 13.37
N LEU A 448 27.26 -4.73 12.76
CA LEU A 448 27.13 -4.80 11.30
C LEU A 448 27.07 -3.40 10.67
N LEU A 449 26.48 -2.43 11.36
CA LEU A 449 26.42 -1.03 10.94
C LEU A 449 27.57 -0.18 11.50
N ALA A 450 28.67 -0.77 11.94
CA ALA A 450 29.85 0.01 12.33
C ALA A 450 30.40 0.85 11.14
N PRO A 451 31.16 1.92 11.41
CA PRO A 451 31.80 2.72 10.35
C PRO A 451 32.56 1.82 9.35
N PRO A 452 32.45 2.08 8.03
CA PRO A 452 31.89 3.28 7.38
C PRO A 452 30.37 3.24 7.09
N ARG A 453 29.63 2.24 7.58
CA ARG A 453 28.22 1.97 7.20
C ARG A 453 27.19 2.52 8.17
N ASN A 454 27.65 3.32 9.12
CA ASN A 454 26.95 3.75 10.31
C ASN A 454 25.88 4.82 10.06
N LEU A 455 25.94 5.52 8.93
CA LEU A 455 24.99 6.57 8.59
C LEU A 455 23.72 6.00 7.94
N VAL A 456 22.60 6.09 8.65
CA VAL A 456 21.25 5.80 8.13
C VAL A 456 20.45 7.09 8.24
N LEU A 457 19.89 7.57 7.13
CA LEU A 457 19.22 8.88 7.05
C LEU A 457 20.09 10.02 7.64
N ASN A 458 21.40 10.01 7.32
CA ASN A 458 22.40 10.95 7.84
C ASN A 458 22.59 10.97 9.38
N ARG A 459 22.11 9.94 10.08
CA ARG A 459 22.29 9.77 11.53
C ARG A 459 23.11 8.51 11.83
N ASN A 460 23.96 8.60 12.85
CA ASN A 460 24.79 7.48 13.31
C ASN A 460 23.91 6.44 14.04
N ALA A 461 23.68 5.28 13.42
CA ALA A 461 22.77 4.25 13.93
C ALA A 461 23.31 3.40 15.09
N PRO A 462 24.60 2.96 15.13
CA PRO A 462 25.11 2.09 16.19
C PRO A 462 24.92 2.59 17.63
N PRO A 463 25.04 3.89 17.96
CA PRO A 463 24.74 4.37 19.32
C PRO A 463 23.30 4.10 19.74
N LEU A 464 22.32 4.36 18.87
CA LEU A 464 20.91 4.09 19.14
C LEU A 464 20.68 2.59 19.36
N LEU A 465 21.19 1.75 18.46
CA LEU A 465 21.01 0.31 18.52
C LEU A 465 21.66 -0.30 19.78
N ASN A 466 22.87 0.13 20.14
CA ASN A 466 23.53 -0.31 21.36
C ASN A 466 22.76 0.13 22.62
N SER A 467 22.23 1.36 22.63
CA SER A 467 21.40 1.85 23.75
C SER A 467 20.11 1.04 23.90
N CYS A 468 19.38 0.78 22.81
CA CYS A 468 18.18 -0.06 22.84
C CYS A 468 18.49 -1.49 23.31
N GLY A 469 19.58 -2.09 22.82
CA GLY A 469 20.03 -3.40 23.28
C GLY A 469 20.40 -3.43 24.78
N ALA A 470 21.06 -2.38 25.29
CA ALA A 470 21.38 -2.25 26.70
C ALA A 470 20.12 -2.04 27.57
N ILE A 471 19.16 -1.24 27.10
CA ILE A 471 17.87 -1.05 27.78
C ILE A 471 17.11 -2.37 27.84
N LEU A 472 17.05 -3.14 26.75
CA LEU A 472 16.41 -4.46 26.76
C LEU A 472 17.09 -5.44 27.72
N ALA A 473 18.42 -5.44 27.79
CA ALA A 473 19.16 -6.24 28.76
C ALA A 473 18.86 -5.83 30.21
N PHE A 474 18.70 -4.52 30.47
CA PHE A 474 18.31 -4.02 31.79
C PHE A 474 16.86 -4.37 32.13
N VAL A 475 15.92 -4.25 31.17
CA VAL A 475 14.53 -4.65 31.34
C VAL A 475 14.45 -6.15 31.62
N LEU A 476 15.18 -6.97 30.86
CA LEU A 476 15.27 -8.41 31.09
C LEU A 476 15.75 -8.72 32.52
N LEU A 477 16.82 -8.06 32.98
CA LEU A 477 17.32 -8.24 34.35
C LEU A 477 16.23 -8.00 35.40
N ASN A 478 15.41 -6.96 35.23
CA ASN A 478 14.31 -6.66 36.15
C ASN A 478 13.18 -7.68 36.06
N ILE A 479 12.85 -8.13 34.83
CA ILE A 479 11.84 -9.17 34.59
C ILE A 479 12.26 -10.49 35.23
N GLU A 480 13.52 -10.91 35.10
CA GLU A 480 14.01 -12.17 35.69
C GLU A 480 13.95 -12.14 37.23
N ILE A 481 14.27 -11.01 37.85
CA ILE A 481 14.13 -10.84 39.30
C ILE A 481 12.64 -10.92 39.67
N ALA A 482 11.76 -10.21 38.96
CA ALA A 482 10.32 -10.28 39.20
C ALA A 482 9.77 -11.72 39.04
N ASP A 483 10.20 -12.45 38.01
CA ASP A 483 9.79 -13.83 37.71
C ASP A 483 10.26 -14.83 38.77
N TYR A 484 11.49 -14.65 39.28
CA TYR A 484 12.04 -15.49 40.34
C TYR A 484 11.21 -15.42 41.63
N PHE A 485 10.81 -14.21 42.04
CA PHE A 485 10.02 -13.98 43.26
C PHE A 485 8.50 -14.16 43.07
N THR A 486 8.04 -14.38 41.83
CA THR A 486 6.63 -14.65 41.51
C THR A 486 6.33 -16.14 41.64
N LYS A 487 5.16 -16.48 42.18
CA LYS A 487 4.75 -17.87 42.39
C LYS A 487 4.58 -18.61 41.04
N PRO A 488 5.02 -19.88 40.92
CA PRO A 488 4.75 -20.70 39.74
C PRO A 488 3.26 -20.73 39.39
N GLY A 489 2.93 -20.60 38.09
CA GLY A 489 1.55 -20.60 37.60
C GLY A 489 0.82 -19.25 37.65
N ALA A 490 1.41 -18.20 38.23
CA ALA A 490 0.86 -16.85 38.15
C ALA A 490 1.08 -16.23 36.75
N TYR A 491 0.11 -15.43 36.29
CA TYR A 491 0.18 -14.68 35.03
C TYR A 491 0.64 -13.23 35.21
N GLU A 492 0.71 -12.75 36.47
CA GLU A 492 1.12 -11.40 36.80
C GLU A 492 2.52 -11.42 37.44
N LEU A 493 3.47 -10.73 36.81
CA LEU A 493 4.75 -10.44 37.45
C LEU A 493 4.54 -9.42 38.57
N THR A 494 4.93 -9.78 39.78
CA THR A 494 4.83 -8.90 40.94
C THR A 494 5.98 -7.89 40.97
N PHE A 495 5.80 -6.75 40.29
CA PHE A 495 6.69 -5.59 40.42
C PHE A 495 6.38 -4.81 41.70
N GLN A 496 6.65 -5.43 42.85
CA GLN A 496 6.56 -4.78 44.15
C GLN A 496 7.99 -4.49 44.63
N PHE A 497 8.24 -3.23 45.00
CA PHE A 497 9.54 -2.76 45.47
C PHE A 497 9.59 -2.59 47.00
N SER A 498 8.62 -3.18 47.71
CA SER A 498 8.55 -3.17 49.17
C SER A 498 7.92 -4.47 49.67
N GLY A 499 8.24 -4.84 50.92
CA GLY A 499 7.60 -5.99 51.60
C GLY A 499 8.29 -7.34 51.40
N ASN A 500 9.37 -7.43 50.62
CA ASN A 500 10.22 -8.62 50.57
C ASN A 500 11.69 -8.23 50.48
N PHE A 501 12.40 -8.40 51.60
CA PHE A 501 13.80 -8.04 51.76
C PHE A 501 14.71 -8.65 50.68
N ALA A 502 14.58 -9.96 50.44
CA ALA A 502 15.42 -10.67 49.48
C ALA A 502 15.23 -10.15 48.06
N ARG A 503 13.99 -9.79 47.69
CA ARG A 503 13.66 -9.20 46.39
C ARG A 503 14.25 -7.80 46.23
N ASP A 504 14.06 -6.94 47.22
CA ASP A 504 14.50 -5.54 47.13
C ASP A 504 16.03 -5.43 47.07
N MET A 505 16.74 -6.29 47.82
CA MET A 505 18.20 -6.42 47.75
C MET A 505 18.68 -6.98 46.41
N SER A 506 17.97 -7.96 45.85
CA SER A 506 18.31 -8.54 44.56
C SER A 506 18.30 -7.49 43.46
N TYR A 507 17.29 -6.61 43.43
CA TYR A 507 17.25 -5.47 42.51
C TYR A 507 18.46 -4.53 42.69
N SER A 508 18.79 -4.14 43.93
CA SER A 508 19.88 -3.19 44.19
C SER A 508 21.25 -3.77 43.81
N ILE A 509 21.52 -5.03 44.15
CA ILE A 509 22.76 -5.73 43.77
C ILE A 509 22.84 -5.88 42.25
N ALA A 510 21.76 -6.32 41.61
CA ALA A 510 21.71 -6.52 40.17
C ALA A 510 21.93 -5.21 39.39
N TRP A 511 21.30 -4.11 39.83
CA TRP A 511 21.50 -2.80 39.22
C TRP A 511 22.93 -2.28 39.42
N ALA A 512 23.54 -2.52 40.59
CA ALA A 512 24.94 -2.16 40.85
C ALA A 512 25.90 -2.91 39.91
N LEU A 513 25.70 -4.21 39.74
CA LEU A 513 26.48 -5.04 38.83
C LEU A 513 26.29 -4.63 37.37
N PHE A 514 25.05 -4.31 36.97
CA PHE A 514 24.75 -3.83 35.62
C PHE A 514 25.39 -2.45 35.35
N ALA A 515 25.35 -1.54 36.33
CA ALA A 515 26.02 -0.24 36.27
C ALA A 515 27.54 -0.39 36.11
N LEU A 516 28.15 -1.28 36.90
CA LEU A 516 29.57 -1.61 36.79
C LEU A 516 29.91 -2.21 35.41
N LEU A 517 29.08 -3.11 34.90
CA LEU A 517 29.24 -3.68 33.56
C LEU A 517 29.19 -2.60 32.47
N LEU A 518 28.20 -1.69 32.53
CA LEU A 518 28.11 -0.55 31.60
C LEU A 518 29.34 0.35 31.67
N LEU A 519 29.87 0.61 32.86
CA LEU A 519 31.06 1.41 33.08
C LEU A 519 32.31 0.71 32.50
N ILE A 520 32.49 -0.59 32.76
CA ILE A 520 33.57 -1.41 32.19
C ILE A 520 33.51 -1.42 30.66
N VAL A 521 32.33 -1.69 30.09
CA VAL A 521 32.13 -1.70 28.63
C VAL A 521 32.36 -0.32 28.05
N GLY A 522 31.87 0.73 28.70
CA GLY A 522 32.02 2.12 28.27
C GLY A 522 33.48 2.59 28.28
N ILE A 523 34.28 2.14 29.25
CA ILE A 523 35.72 2.37 29.33
C ILE A 523 36.45 1.58 28.23
N ARG A 524 36.20 0.27 28.13
CA ARG A 524 36.87 -0.61 27.14
C ARG A 524 36.60 -0.17 25.70
N LYS A 525 35.37 0.24 25.38
CA LYS A 525 34.96 0.69 24.04
C LYS A 525 35.08 2.20 23.82
N ARG A 526 35.58 2.96 24.82
CA ARG A 526 35.69 4.44 24.80
C ARG A 526 34.38 5.17 24.44
N THR A 527 33.22 4.62 24.78
CA THR A 527 31.91 5.23 24.50
C THR A 527 31.45 6.10 25.65
N ARG A 528 31.29 7.41 25.41
CA ARG A 528 30.83 8.38 26.44
C ARG A 528 29.46 8.01 27.02
N GLY A 529 28.49 7.65 26.16
CA GLY A 529 27.13 7.33 26.57
C GLY A 529 27.04 6.19 27.59
N ALA A 530 27.68 5.04 27.33
CA ALA A 530 27.64 3.90 28.25
C ALA A 530 28.29 4.21 29.61
N ARG A 531 29.35 5.03 29.64
CA ARG A 531 30.00 5.46 30.89
C ARG A 531 29.07 6.33 31.72
N TYR A 532 28.46 7.34 31.11
CA TYR A 532 27.51 8.21 31.82
C TYR A 532 26.26 7.43 32.27
N ALA A 533 25.72 6.55 31.43
CA ALA A 533 24.60 5.69 31.82
C ALA A 533 24.94 4.79 33.01
N GLY A 534 26.13 4.17 33.01
CA GLY A 534 26.62 3.38 34.15
C GLY A 534 26.80 4.22 35.41
N LEU A 535 27.38 5.42 35.32
CA LEU A 535 27.53 6.34 36.46
C LEU A 535 26.18 6.81 37.00
N VAL A 536 25.25 7.21 36.13
CA VAL A 536 23.89 7.63 36.53
C VAL A 536 23.16 6.48 37.21
N LEU A 537 23.20 5.27 36.64
CA LEU A 537 22.58 4.10 37.26
C LEU A 537 23.21 3.77 38.61
N LEU A 538 24.54 3.88 38.74
CA LEU A 538 25.23 3.71 40.01
C LEU A 538 24.76 4.73 41.06
N CYS A 539 24.62 6.00 40.68
CA CYS A 539 24.05 7.03 41.56
C CYS A 539 22.61 6.69 41.98
N VAL A 540 21.77 6.22 41.05
CA VAL A 540 20.39 5.77 41.36
C VAL A 540 20.41 4.62 42.37
N VAL A 541 21.30 3.64 42.20
CA VAL A 541 21.44 2.52 43.14
C VAL A 541 21.86 3.01 44.52
N LEU A 542 22.81 3.95 44.60
CA LEU A 542 23.23 4.55 45.87
C LEU A 542 22.06 5.24 46.57
N LEU A 543 21.33 6.09 45.84
CA LEU A 543 20.17 6.81 46.39
C LEU A 543 19.09 5.82 46.85
N LYS A 544 18.74 4.81 46.03
CA LYS A 544 17.80 3.77 46.41
C LYS A 544 18.27 3.05 47.68
N LEU A 545 19.53 2.65 47.72
CA LEU A 545 20.09 1.94 48.86
C LEU A 545 19.99 2.78 50.14
N PHE A 546 20.43 4.03 50.10
CA PHE A 546 20.42 4.93 51.26
C PHE A 546 19.02 5.28 51.76
N PHE A 547 18.11 5.67 50.87
CA PHE A 547 16.80 6.18 51.27
C PHE A 547 15.75 5.10 51.48
N HIS A 548 15.79 4.03 50.69
CA HIS A 548 14.78 2.98 50.72
C HIS A 548 15.28 1.73 51.44
N ASP A 549 16.45 1.21 51.08
CA ASP A 549 16.86 -0.13 51.52
C ASP A 549 17.43 -0.13 52.95
N LEU A 550 18.26 0.86 53.32
CA LEU A 550 18.85 0.92 54.67
C LEU A 550 17.79 1.10 55.77
N SER A 551 16.64 1.73 55.47
CA SER A 551 15.56 1.95 56.43
C SER A 551 14.85 0.66 56.82
N GLN A 552 14.83 -0.34 55.92
CA GLN A 552 14.20 -1.65 56.15
C GLN A 552 15.17 -2.69 56.73
N LEU A 553 16.45 -2.35 56.84
CA LEU A 553 17.52 -3.26 57.22
C LEU A 553 17.78 -3.33 58.72
N GLN A 554 17.91 -4.55 59.26
CA GLN A 554 18.51 -4.79 60.58
C GLN A 554 19.97 -4.33 60.58
N GLN A 555 20.47 -3.93 61.75
CA GLN A 555 21.73 -3.20 61.92
C GLN A 555 22.95 -3.88 61.27
N LEU A 556 23.04 -5.21 61.36
CA LEU A 556 24.18 -5.98 60.82
C LEU A 556 24.19 -6.02 59.28
N TYR A 557 23.01 -6.19 58.67
CA TYR A 557 22.85 -6.15 57.21
C TYR A 557 23.03 -4.74 56.64
N ARG A 558 22.69 -3.70 57.41
CA ARG A 558 22.97 -2.30 57.05
C ARG A 558 24.48 -2.06 56.88
N ILE A 559 25.29 -2.58 57.81
CA ILE A 559 26.75 -2.49 57.75
C ILE A 559 27.29 -3.25 56.54
N ALA A 560 26.83 -4.50 56.32
CA ALA A 560 27.26 -5.30 55.18
C ALA A 560 26.92 -4.65 53.83
N ALA A 561 25.71 -4.10 53.68
CA ALA A 561 25.28 -3.39 52.46
C ALA A 561 26.16 -2.16 52.17
N LEU A 562 26.50 -1.38 53.20
CA LEU A 562 27.40 -0.22 53.05
C LEU A 562 28.82 -0.65 52.63
N ILE A 563 29.34 -1.77 53.15
CA ILE A 563 30.64 -2.32 52.75
C ILE A 563 30.64 -2.72 51.27
N VAL A 564 29.63 -3.47 50.81
CA VAL A 564 29.52 -3.90 49.41
C VAL A 564 29.45 -2.69 48.48
N VAL A 565 28.66 -1.69 48.85
CA VAL A 565 28.54 -0.44 48.10
C VAL A 565 29.86 0.32 48.04
N ALA A 566 30.59 0.42 49.16
CA ALA A 566 31.90 1.04 49.20
C ALA A 566 32.90 0.32 48.28
N ILE A 567 32.92 -1.02 48.28
CA ILE A 567 33.76 -1.81 47.38
C ILE A 567 33.43 -1.51 45.91
N ILE A 568 32.15 -1.51 45.53
CA ILE A 568 31.72 -1.22 44.15
C ILE A 568 32.13 0.21 43.74
N ALA A 569 31.95 1.19 44.62
CA ALA A 569 32.33 2.58 44.38
C ALA A 569 33.86 2.74 44.22
N ILE A 570 34.66 2.06 45.04
CA ILE A 570 36.13 2.03 44.93
C ILE A 570 36.54 1.42 43.58
N ILE A 571 35.96 0.29 43.19
CA ILE A 571 36.26 -0.35 41.90
C ILE A 571 35.90 0.60 40.74
N ALA A 572 34.71 1.22 40.78
CA ALA A 572 34.29 2.17 39.76
C ALA A 572 35.22 3.38 39.68
N SER A 573 35.62 3.93 40.82
CA SER A 573 36.58 5.04 40.93
C SER A 573 37.94 4.67 40.35
N PHE A 574 38.51 3.54 40.74
CA PHE A 574 39.78 3.03 40.22
C PHE A 574 39.74 2.83 38.71
N LEU A 575 38.68 2.21 38.18
CA LEU A 575 38.50 2.02 36.74
C LEU A 575 38.46 3.37 36.00
N TYR A 576 37.77 4.36 36.56
CA TYR A 576 37.65 5.69 35.96
C TYR A 576 38.98 6.47 36.00
N GLN A 577 39.70 6.43 37.12
CA GLN A 577 41.04 7.02 37.25
C GLN A 577 42.05 6.37 36.28
N ARG A 578 42.02 5.04 36.15
CA ARG A 578 42.85 4.31 35.18
C ARG A 578 42.54 4.70 33.74
N PHE A 579 41.28 4.99 33.42
CA PHE A 579 40.91 5.47 32.10
C PHE A 579 41.47 6.87 31.82
N LEU A 580 41.39 7.79 32.79
CA LEU A 580 41.88 9.17 32.66
C LEU A 580 43.41 9.25 32.54
N SER A 581 44.13 8.31 33.14
CA SER A 581 45.60 8.24 33.09
C SER A 581 46.18 7.62 31.81
N GLN A 582 45.34 7.10 30.90
CA GLN A 582 45.83 6.61 29.61
C GLN A 582 46.05 7.78 28.64
N PRO A 583 47.24 7.93 28.03
CA PRO A 583 47.46 8.96 27.02
C PRO A 583 46.50 8.75 25.83
N GLN A 584 45.87 9.85 25.41
CA GLN A 584 45.02 9.88 24.22
C GLN A 584 45.90 9.56 23.00
N LYS A 585 45.85 8.31 22.51
CA LYS A 585 46.33 8.00 21.16
C LYS A 585 45.52 8.87 20.18
N GLN A 586 46.18 9.89 19.64
CA GLN A 586 45.69 10.76 18.57
C GLN A 586 45.40 9.94 17.31
#